data_AF-A0A540R6S7-F1
#
_entry.id   AF-A0A540R6S7-F1
#
_cell.length_a   1.000
_cell.length_b   1.000
_cell.length_c   1.000
_cell.angle_alpha   90.00
_cell.angle_beta   90.00
_cell.angle_gamma   90.00
#
_symmetry.space_group_name_H-M   'P 1'
#
loop_
_entity.id
_entity.type
_entity.pdbx_description
1 polymer ?
#
loop_
_entity_poly.entity_id
_entity_poly.type
_entity_poly.pdbx_seq_one_letter_code
_entity_poly.pdbx_strand_id
1 'polypeptide(L)'
;MSTEYWTWRHDGLTDPGGAEAAAVREHVIHFAHGQILTEVTRDDMQLVIKATTSDGEVFTVAQTGFSVNRLSAVCGTRRYTLNRTRRLRRERAIIDAAGNVVARTRPHGSTLEVFDHPQDMPIPDVDFVFLTWCCMEADNSGHIRRM
;
A
#
# COMPACT_ATOMS: atom_id res chain seq x y z
N MET A 1 -17.08 18.87 -6.16
CA MET A 1 -17.17 17.40 -6.21
C MET A 1 -16.21 16.89 -5.17
N SER A 2 -16.70 16.43 -4.01
CA SER A 2 -15.86 15.75 -3.02
C SER A 2 -15.48 14.41 -3.65
N THR A 3 -14.24 14.30 -4.10
CA THR A 3 -13.70 12.99 -4.47
C THR A 3 -13.55 12.21 -3.17
N GLU A 4 -14.34 11.15 -2.97
CA GLU A 4 -14.21 10.28 -1.79
C GLU A 4 -13.01 9.37 -1.99
N TYR A 5 -11.93 9.63 -1.26
CA TYR A 5 -10.71 8.82 -1.30
C TYR A 5 -10.19 8.60 0.11
N TRP A 6 -9.55 7.45 0.31
CA TRP A 6 -8.77 7.22 1.50
C TRP A 6 -7.42 7.92 1.36
N THR A 7 -6.81 8.33 2.46
CA THR A 7 -5.57 9.09 2.43
C THR A 7 -4.54 8.48 3.38
N TRP A 8 -3.43 8.01 2.82
CA TRP A 8 -2.23 7.74 3.60
C TRP A 8 -1.47 9.04 3.85
N ARG A 9 -1.16 9.27 5.12
CA ARG A 9 -0.10 10.15 5.60
C ARG A 9 1.03 9.28 6.15
N HIS A 10 2.12 9.90 6.59
CA HIS A 10 3.26 9.17 7.15
C HIS A 10 2.87 8.24 8.32
N ASP A 11 1.91 8.66 9.13
CA ASP A 11 1.58 8.09 10.42
C ASP A 11 0.25 7.33 10.43
N GLY A 12 -0.50 7.29 9.32
CA GLY A 12 -1.78 6.60 9.28
C GLY A 12 -2.56 6.75 7.97
N LEU A 13 -3.62 5.95 7.88
CA LEU A 13 -4.62 5.92 6.82
C LEU A 13 -5.92 6.49 7.37
N THR A 14 -6.47 7.50 6.69
CA THR A 14 -7.81 8.02 6.97
C THR A 14 -8.78 7.60 5.88
N ASP A 15 -10.01 7.23 6.26
CA ASP A 15 -11.10 6.96 5.34
C ASP A 15 -11.64 8.27 4.69
N PRO A 16 -12.56 8.19 3.71
CA PRO A 16 -13.14 9.38 3.09
C PRO A 16 -13.95 10.28 4.04
N GLY A 17 -14.45 9.74 5.15
CA GLY A 17 -15.14 10.48 6.21
C GLY A 17 -14.18 11.20 7.18
N GLY A 18 -12.87 10.95 7.06
CA GLY A 18 -11.83 11.50 7.91
C GLY A 18 -11.56 10.69 9.18
N ALA A 19 -12.19 9.52 9.35
CA ALA A 19 -11.88 8.63 10.46
C ALA A 19 -10.56 7.90 10.23
N GLU A 20 -9.80 7.65 11.30
CA GLU A 20 -8.57 6.86 11.22
C GLU A 20 -8.92 5.38 11.03
N ALA A 21 -8.43 4.80 9.95
CA ALA A 21 -8.60 3.38 9.64
C ALA A 21 -7.36 2.54 9.94
N ALA A 22 -6.18 3.16 9.89
CA ALA A 22 -4.94 2.54 10.33
C ALA A 22 -3.94 3.58 10.85
N ALA A 23 -3.04 3.17 11.74
CA ALA A 23 -1.95 3.99 12.27
C ALA A 23 -0.61 3.25 12.18
N VAL A 24 0.48 3.95 11.86
CA VAL A 24 1.83 3.36 11.76
C VAL A 24 2.68 3.82 12.94
N ARG A 25 3.17 2.89 13.75
CA ARG A 25 4.01 3.16 14.94
C ARG A 25 5.13 2.13 14.98
N GLU A 26 6.38 2.57 15.05
CA GLU A 26 7.55 1.69 15.26
C GLU A 26 7.56 0.45 14.33
N HIS A 27 7.35 0.66 13.03
CA HIS A 27 7.27 -0.40 12.00
C HIS A 27 6.06 -1.33 12.10
N VAL A 28 5.09 -1.04 12.97
CA VAL A 28 3.82 -1.75 13.09
C VAL A 28 2.69 -0.92 12.51
N ILE A 29 1.89 -1.51 11.63
CA ILE A 29 0.62 -0.93 11.19
C ILE A 29 -0.49 -1.49 12.07
N HIS A 30 -1.19 -0.62 12.79
CA HIS A 30 -2.34 -0.95 13.62
C HIS A 30 -3.63 -0.59 12.87
N PHE A 31 -4.61 -1.47 12.87
CA PHE A 31 -5.92 -1.22 12.27
C PHE A 31 -7.00 -2.01 13.03
N ALA A 32 -8.27 -1.80 12.71
CA ALA A 32 -9.39 -2.36 13.48
C ALA A 32 -9.32 -3.90 13.65
N HIS A 33 -8.81 -4.61 12.65
CA HIS A 33 -8.78 -6.07 12.61
C HIS A 33 -7.39 -6.67 12.93
N GLY A 34 -6.43 -5.89 13.43
CA GLY A 34 -5.16 -6.44 13.90
C GLY A 34 -3.95 -5.53 13.72
N GLN A 35 -2.79 -6.17 13.63
CA GLN A 35 -1.49 -5.52 13.50
C GLN A 35 -0.66 -6.19 12.40
N ILE A 36 0.18 -5.40 11.76
CA ILE A 36 1.12 -5.86 10.72
C ILE A 36 2.50 -5.36 11.09
N LEU A 37 3.39 -6.25 11.52
CA LEU A 37 4.81 -5.93 11.72
C LEU A 37 5.47 -5.86 10.35
N THR A 38 6.18 -4.77 10.04
CA THR A 38 6.79 -4.54 8.72
C THR A 38 8.30 -4.42 8.79
N GLU A 39 8.97 -4.86 7.72
CA GLU A 39 10.40 -4.66 7.50
C GLU A 39 10.60 -4.17 6.06
N VAL A 40 11.32 -3.06 5.90
CA VAL A 40 11.56 -2.44 4.59
C VAL A 40 13.06 -2.46 4.30
N THR A 41 13.45 -3.23 3.29
CA THR A 41 14.79 -3.18 2.69
C THR A 41 14.74 -2.31 1.43
N ARG A 42 15.54 -1.23 1.43
CA ARG A 42 15.64 -0.30 0.28
C ARG A 42 17.06 0.15 0.05
N ASP A 43 17.53 -0.02 -1.18
CA ASP A 43 18.74 0.58 -1.73
C ASP A 43 18.46 1.17 -3.12
N ASP A 44 19.50 1.60 -3.85
CA ASP A 44 19.37 2.24 -5.17
C ASP A 44 18.77 1.32 -6.25
N MET A 45 18.83 0.01 -6.05
CA MET A 45 18.42 -1.00 -7.01
C MET A 45 17.35 -1.95 -6.50
N GLN A 46 16.94 -1.89 -5.23
CA GLN A 46 16.01 -2.83 -4.63
C GLN A 46 15.01 -2.15 -3.69
N LEU A 47 13.77 -2.63 -3.77
CA LEU A 47 12.73 -2.43 -2.78
C LEU A 47 12.12 -3.80 -2.47
N VAL A 48 12.29 -4.23 -1.22
CA VAL A 48 11.63 -5.41 -0.67
C VAL A 48 10.98 -5.01 0.65
N ILE A 49 9.71 -5.33 0.79
CA ILE A 49 8.93 -5.13 2.00
C ILE A 49 8.46 -6.49 2.45
N LYS A 50 8.71 -6.84 3.70
CA LYS A 50 8.18 -8.04 4.34
C LYS A 50 7.26 -7.63 5.47
N ALA A 51 6.29 -8.48 5.78
CA ALA A 51 5.42 -8.25 6.90
C ALA A 51 4.93 -9.56 7.52
N THR A 52 4.57 -9.49 8.79
CA THR A 52 3.93 -10.57 9.54
C THR A 52 2.66 -10.03 10.18
N THR A 53 1.52 -10.69 9.93
CA THR A 53 0.23 -10.31 10.51
C THR A 53 0.08 -10.88 11.92
N SER A 54 -0.91 -10.40 12.68
CA SER A 54 -1.28 -10.95 13.99
C SER A 54 -1.59 -12.45 13.96
N ASP A 55 -2.10 -12.95 12.83
CA ASP A 55 -2.42 -14.38 12.64
C ASP A 55 -1.21 -15.20 12.16
N GLY A 56 -0.04 -14.58 12.05
CA GLY A 56 1.20 -15.22 11.62
C GLY A 56 1.34 -15.40 10.10
N GLU A 57 0.45 -14.81 9.28
CA GLU A 57 0.64 -14.82 7.83
C GLU A 57 1.84 -13.95 7.45
N VAL A 58 2.66 -14.45 6.51
CA VAL A 58 3.79 -13.71 5.96
C VAL A 58 3.38 -13.04 4.67
N PHE A 59 3.59 -11.74 4.62
CA PHE A 59 3.31 -10.89 3.48
C PHE A 59 4.64 -10.40 2.88
N THR A 60 4.68 -10.21 1.56
CA THR A 60 5.87 -9.72 0.87
C THR A 60 5.48 -8.86 -0.32
N VAL A 61 6.18 -7.74 -0.52
CA VAL A 61 6.19 -6.95 -1.75
C VAL A 61 7.62 -6.81 -2.24
N ALA A 62 7.86 -7.03 -3.52
CA ALA A 62 9.16 -6.81 -4.12
C ALA A 62 9.02 -6.14 -5.49
N GLN A 63 9.95 -5.25 -5.82
CA GLN A 63 10.02 -4.73 -7.18
C GLN A 63 10.38 -5.83 -8.18
N THR A 64 9.76 -5.79 -9.35
CA THR A 64 10.07 -6.70 -10.46
C THR A 64 10.85 -5.93 -11.52
N GLY A 65 12.16 -6.17 -11.57
CA GLY A 65 13.10 -5.49 -12.49
C GLY A 65 13.86 -4.35 -11.82
N PHE A 66 14.36 -3.41 -12.64
CA PHE A 66 15.27 -2.33 -12.22
C PHE A 66 14.59 -1.09 -11.64
N SER A 67 13.25 -1.08 -11.54
CA SER A 67 12.52 0.08 -11.02
C SER A 67 11.28 -0.35 -10.26
N VAL A 68 10.83 0.49 -9.33
CA VAL A 68 9.57 0.30 -8.58
C VAL A 68 8.31 0.45 -9.46
N ASN A 69 8.43 0.58 -10.78
CA ASN A 69 7.28 0.73 -11.68
C ASN A 69 6.35 -0.48 -11.64
N ARG A 70 6.89 -1.66 -11.35
CA ARG A 70 6.13 -2.91 -11.22
C ARG A 70 6.55 -3.58 -9.92
N LEU A 71 5.59 -3.83 -9.04
CA LEU A 71 5.80 -4.58 -7.82
C LEU A 71 4.95 -5.86 -7.86
N SER A 72 5.50 -6.95 -7.35
CA SER A 72 4.76 -8.19 -7.09
C SER A 72 4.54 -8.31 -5.60
N ALA A 73 3.34 -8.72 -5.21
CA ALA A 73 2.99 -8.92 -3.82
C ALA A 73 2.35 -10.28 -3.56
N VAL A 74 2.60 -10.81 -2.38
CA VAL A 74 1.99 -12.03 -1.84
C VAL A 74 1.53 -11.72 -0.43
N CYS A 75 0.23 -11.89 -0.15
CA CYS A 75 -0.40 -11.72 1.16
C CYS A 75 -0.95 -13.08 1.60
N GLY A 76 -0.15 -13.83 2.39
CA GLY A 76 -0.45 -15.23 2.68
C GLY A 76 -0.43 -16.06 1.39
N THR A 77 -1.59 -16.56 0.96
CA THR A 77 -1.74 -17.29 -0.30
C THR A 77 -2.21 -16.42 -1.47
N ARG A 78 -2.61 -15.17 -1.23
CA ARG A 78 -3.18 -14.25 -2.22
C ARG A 78 -2.07 -13.50 -2.94
N ARG A 79 -2.20 -13.32 -4.25
CA ARG A 79 -1.19 -12.65 -5.08
C ARG A 79 -1.75 -11.37 -5.71
N TYR A 80 -0.90 -10.36 -5.76
CA TYR A 80 -1.23 -9.06 -6.35
C TYR A 80 -0.07 -8.50 -7.17
N THR A 81 -0.39 -7.57 -8.07
CA THR A 81 0.60 -6.69 -8.70
C THR A 81 0.24 -5.23 -8.46
N LEU A 82 1.25 -4.39 -8.24
CA LEU A 82 1.09 -2.95 -7.96
C LEU A 82 1.81 -2.16 -9.03
N ASN A 83 1.13 -1.97 -10.16
CA ASN A 83 1.74 -1.52 -11.41
C ASN A 83 1.47 -0.04 -11.62
N ARG A 84 2.51 0.74 -11.91
CA ARG A 84 2.31 2.12 -12.33
C ARG A 84 1.61 2.17 -13.68
N THR A 85 0.42 2.77 -13.73
CA THR A 85 -0.41 2.92 -14.94
C THR A 85 -0.08 4.21 -15.70
N ARG A 86 0.39 5.24 -14.98
CA ARG A 86 0.78 6.54 -15.56
C ARG A 86 2.15 6.97 -15.06
N ARG A 87 3.17 6.94 -15.93
CA ARG A 87 4.57 7.27 -15.56
C ARG A 87 4.72 8.66 -14.94
N LEU A 88 4.04 9.67 -15.48
CA LEU A 88 4.13 11.07 -15.00
C LEU A 88 3.35 11.34 -13.71
N ARG A 89 2.23 10.63 -13.47
CA ARG A 89 1.40 10.82 -12.28
C ARG A 89 1.74 9.86 -11.15
N ARG A 90 2.64 8.88 -11.41
CA ARG A 90 2.99 7.79 -10.49
C ARG A 90 1.76 7.07 -9.93
N GLU A 91 0.65 7.08 -10.68
CA GLU A 91 -0.56 6.35 -10.33
C GLU A 91 -0.29 4.85 -10.43
N ARG A 92 -0.76 4.07 -9.46
CA ARG A 92 -0.72 2.61 -9.49
C ARG A 92 -2.11 2.01 -9.53
N ALA A 93 -2.23 0.87 -10.19
CA ALA A 93 -3.33 -0.07 -10.00
C ALA A 93 -2.83 -1.24 -9.16
N ILE A 94 -3.60 -1.60 -8.13
CA ILE A 94 -3.46 -2.83 -7.37
C ILE A 94 -4.37 -3.85 -8.04
N ILE A 95 -3.79 -4.94 -8.53
CA ILE A 95 -4.45 -5.92 -9.39
C ILE A 95 -4.32 -7.29 -8.74
N ASP A 96 -5.44 -8.00 -8.56
CA ASP A 96 -5.46 -9.37 -8.01
C ASP A 96 -4.97 -10.42 -9.02
N ALA A 97 -4.92 -11.68 -8.59
CA ALA A 97 -4.51 -12.80 -9.45
C ALA A 97 -5.47 -13.08 -10.62
N ALA A 98 -6.73 -12.64 -10.53
CA ALA A 98 -7.74 -12.78 -11.59
C ALA A 98 -7.68 -11.62 -12.61
N GLY A 99 -6.86 -10.60 -12.36
CA GLY A 99 -6.70 -9.43 -13.22
C GLY A 99 -7.65 -8.27 -12.89
N ASN A 100 -8.39 -8.36 -11.79
CA ASN A 100 -9.29 -7.29 -11.36
C ASN A 100 -8.51 -6.18 -10.66
N VAL A 101 -8.87 -4.93 -10.93
CA VAL A 101 -8.35 -3.78 -10.18
C VAL A 101 -9.12 -3.67 -8.87
N VAL A 102 -8.43 -3.89 -7.75
CA VAL A 102 -9.01 -3.86 -6.40
C VAL A 102 -8.79 -2.53 -5.68
N ALA A 103 -7.90 -1.68 -6.19
CA ALA A 103 -7.72 -0.31 -5.75
C ALA A 103 -6.76 0.41 -6.70
N ARG A 104 -6.79 1.75 -6.65
CA ARG A 104 -5.78 2.59 -7.27
C ARG A 104 -5.19 3.56 -6.26
N THR A 105 -3.94 3.93 -6.48
CA THR A 105 -3.24 4.89 -5.62
C THR A 105 -2.61 6.00 -6.44
N ARG A 106 -2.56 7.22 -5.89
CA ARG A 106 -1.90 8.36 -6.51
C ARG A 106 -1.21 9.22 -5.44
N PRO A 107 0.10 9.50 -5.58
CA PRO A 107 0.78 10.41 -4.67
C PRO A 107 0.32 11.85 -4.90
N HIS A 108 0.09 12.59 -3.80
CA HIS A 108 -0.24 14.00 -3.78
C HIS A 108 0.60 14.73 -2.72
N GLY A 109 1.69 15.39 -3.14
CA GLY A 109 2.64 15.98 -2.19
C GLY A 109 3.29 14.90 -1.32
N SER A 110 3.12 14.98 0.00
CA SER A 110 3.60 13.99 0.99
C SER A 110 2.57 12.92 1.34
N THR A 111 1.39 12.92 0.71
CA THR A 111 0.33 11.93 0.96
C THR A 111 0.15 11.00 -0.23
N LEU A 112 -0.58 9.91 -0.02
CA LEU A 112 -1.03 9.01 -1.07
C LEU A 112 -2.55 8.86 -0.99
N GLU A 113 -3.24 9.27 -2.05
CA GLU A 113 -4.68 9.08 -2.22
C GLU A 113 -4.94 7.65 -2.70
N VAL A 114 -5.97 7.00 -2.15
CA VAL A 114 -6.45 5.67 -2.57
C VAL A 114 -7.91 5.78 -3.00
N PHE A 115 -8.21 5.31 -4.20
CA PHE A 115 -9.51 5.43 -4.85
C PHE A 115 -9.87 4.11 -5.52
N ASP A 116 -11.11 4.03 -6.01
CA ASP A 116 -11.69 2.82 -6.60
C ASP A 116 -11.60 1.61 -5.65
N HIS A 117 -11.65 1.83 -4.32
CA HIS A 117 -11.86 0.72 -3.38
C HIS A 117 -13.25 0.15 -3.71
N PRO A 118 -13.34 -1.06 -4.25
CA PRO A 118 -14.61 -1.60 -4.66
C PRO A 118 -15.45 -1.85 -3.41
N GLN A 119 -16.67 -1.29 -3.38
CA GLN A 119 -17.67 -1.67 -2.38
C GLN A 119 -18.08 -3.15 -2.53
N ASP A 120 -17.95 -3.69 -3.76
CA ASP A 120 -18.51 -5.00 -4.16
C ASP A 120 -17.46 -6.10 -4.40
N MET A 121 -16.15 -5.82 -4.24
CA MET A 121 -15.09 -6.82 -4.39
C MET A 121 -14.26 -6.84 -3.11
N PRO A 122 -14.47 -7.81 -2.20
CA PRO A 122 -13.82 -7.79 -0.90
C PRO A 122 -12.36 -8.21 -1.05
N ILE A 123 -11.49 -7.23 -1.28
CA ILE A 123 -10.11 -7.37 -0.82
C ILE A 123 -10.14 -7.41 0.71
N PRO A 124 -9.49 -8.39 1.36
CA PRO A 124 -9.47 -8.42 2.82
C PRO A 124 -8.77 -7.18 3.38
N ASP A 125 -9.32 -6.58 4.44
CA ASP A 125 -8.83 -5.32 5.03
C ASP A 125 -7.32 -5.33 5.30
N VAL A 126 -6.80 -6.45 5.81
CA VAL A 126 -5.36 -6.63 6.09
C VAL A 126 -4.50 -6.51 4.81
N ASP A 127 -4.98 -7.02 3.68
CA ASP A 127 -4.31 -6.90 2.39
C ASP A 127 -4.42 -5.47 1.87
N PHE A 128 -5.61 -4.87 1.97
CA PHE A 128 -5.86 -3.51 1.51
C PHE A 128 -4.94 -2.52 2.23
N VAL A 129 -4.89 -2.56 3.56
CA VAL A 129 -4.03 -1.72 4.40
C VAL A 129 -2.57 -1.95 4.03
N PHE A 130 -2.11 -3.20 3.97
CA PHE A 130 -0.71 -3.51 3.66
C PHE A 130 -0.30 -3.06 2.26
N LEU A 131 -1.08 -3.40 1.23
CA LEU A 131 -0.73 -3.11 -0.16
C LEU A 131 -0.72 -1.62 -0.46
N THR A 132 -1.69 -0.87 0.09
CA THR A 132 -1.75 0.58 -0.10
C THR A 132 -0.66 1.31 0.69
N TRP A 133 -0.30 0.81 1.88
CA TRP A 133 0.88 1.28 2.60
C TRP A 133 2.18 1.01 1.82
N CYS A 134 2.33 -0.18 1.21
CA CYS A 134 3.48 -0.47 0.35
C CYS A 134 3.60 0.49 -0.85
N CYS A 135 2.47 0.95 -1.41
CA CYS A 135 2.48 2.01 -2.43
C CYS A 135 2.97 3.35 -1.87
N MET A 136 2.55 3.72 -0.65
CA MET A 136 3.02 4.94 0.04
C MET A 136 4.55 4.87 0.24
N GLU A 137 5.05 3.75 0.73
CA GLU A 137 6.48 3.50 0.85
C GLU A 137 7.18 3.55 -0.50
N ALA A 138 6.62 2.96 -1.55
CA ALA A 138 7.24 2.94 -2.88
C ALA A 138 7.33 4.34 -3.52
N ASP A 139 6.35 5.21 -3.29
CA ASP A 139 6.20 6.45 -4.07
C ASP A 139 6.53 7.74 -3.30
N ASN A 140 6.53 7.73 -1.97
CA ASN A 140 6.72 8.92 -1.12
C ASN A 140 7.84 8.82 -0.07
N SER A 141 8.56 7.70 0.05
CA SER A 141 9.60 7.51 1.08
C SER A 141 10.80 8.48 1.02
N GLY A 142 10.98 9.23 -0.07
CA GLY A 142 11.95 10.33 -0.14
C GLY A 142 11.67 11.51 0.81
N HIS A 143 10.43 11.64 1.30
CA HIS A 143 10.03 12.65 2.29
C HIS A 143 10.01 12.12 3.74
N ILE A 144 10.05 10.80 3.91
CA ILE A 144 9.95 10.11 5.21
C ILE A 144 11.27 10.14 5.98
N ARG A 145 12.42 10.21 5.28
CA ARG A 145 13.77 10.18 5.89
C ARG A 145 14.38 11.57 6.18
N ARG A 146 13.59 12.66 6.11
CA ARG A 146 14.08 14.04 6.30
C ARG A 146 13.50 14.78 7.50
N MET A 147 12.82 14.08 8.40
CA MET A 147 12.45 14.56 9.74
C MET A 147 13.17 13.74 10.79
#